data_AF-A0A9W8DQK5-F1
#
_entry.id   AF-A0A9W8DQK5-F1
#
_cell.length_a   1.000
_cell.length_b   1.000
_cell.length_c   1.000
_cell.angle_alpha   90.00
_cell.angle_beta   90.00
_cell.angle_gamma   90.00
#
_symmetry.space_group_name_H-M   'P 1'
#
loop_
_entity.id
_entity.type
_entity.pdbx_description
1 polymer ?
#
loop_
_entity_poly.entity_id
_entity_poly.type
_entity_poly.pdbx_seq_one_letter_code
_entity_poly.pdbx_strand_id
1 'polypeptide(L)'
;MSLDDLTSLLLREHPHLPTYRIRQLWHNLYVHVSKQWTSKNDGTTKFLLSLPLGVGKQATELEKAMSQPTPPPQQQAKVESVLIPDGDRWTLCVSSQIGCSLTCTFCHTGTQKLLRNLTPGEIVGQVLTAAHHVGDFPVSLPNRKMRNIVFMGQGEPLYNYRAVRTAITTLTSPDGLQFSPARITVSTSGVVPLIPRLATDLGVSLAVSLHATNDALRDQLVPINKAYPMKELLDACETFAKRADRANHRITFEYVMLRGVNDELDMARQLTSLLSHLPAHVNLITFECSEHDRVLEFAEILRGLNVATTVRWPKGRAIFLHFNPLPHGIMNSTYNSAQKQLFFLKQDVRKLESGTDTSVSLQEHIATKLTEFHRTIQKYQGLAQKEFVAQRQQQAKDRIRGFLDEYSQLNQKLERERAKVNARQTQAASHQELMQRRPTDQEPTSEATSIEMNYIGREQQSLQQSEGAIDGFLDSAHAALTNLREQRGWLKNSRRRLLDTANTLGLSRSVIHYIERRTSQDKWLFWGGVVVTLAFIWFLIHFFR
;
A
#
# COMPACT_ATOMS: atom_id res chain seq x y z
N MET A 1 -12.19 -4.65 22.38
CA MET A 1 -12.43 -3.62 23.42
C MET A 1 -11.59 -3.99 24.62
N SER A 2 -11.04 -3.01 25.35
CA SER A 2 -10.39 -3.25 26.63
C SER A 2 -11.43 -3.50 27.73
N LEU A 3 -11.00 -3.92 28.93
CA LEU A 3 -11.89 -4.09 30.08
C LEU A 3 -12.55 -2.76 30.49
N ASP A 4 -11.81 -1.65 30.42
CA ASP A 4 -12.33 -0.31 30.74
C ASP A 4 -13.37 0.15 29.71
N ASP A 5 -13.13 -0.14 28.42
CA ASP A 5 -14.09 0.13 27.35
C ASP A 5 -15.38 -0.68 27.56
N LEU A 6 -15.25 -1.97 27.90
CA LEU A 6 -16.40 -2.84 28.17
C LEU A 6 -17.17 -2.36 29.39
N THR A 7 -16.46 -1.98 30.45
CA THR A 7 -17.06 -1.44 31.68
C THR A 7 -17.84 -0.17 31.37
N SER A 8 -17.24 0.75 30.62
CA SER A 8 -17.89 2.01 30.21
C SER A 8 -19.12 1.78 29.32
N LEU A 9 -19.08 0.78 28.43
CA LEU A 9 -20.22 0.45 27.57
C LEU A 9 -21.36 -0.17 28.37
N LEU A 10 -21.07 -1.18 29.19
CA LEU A 10 -22.09 -1.88 29.98
C LEU A 10 -22.71 -0.99 31.06
N LEU A 11 -21.95 -0.07 31.66
CA LEU A 11 -22.50 0.90 32.61
C LEU A 11 -23.38 1.96 31.91
N ARG A 12 -23.16 2.25 30.62
CA ARG A 12 -24.07 3.14 29.85
C ARG A 12 -25.38 2.47 29.51
N GLU A 13 -25.35 1.19 29.12
CA GLU A 13 -26.55 0.43 28.76
C GLU A 13 -27.30 -0.09 30.01
N HIS A 14 -26.57 -0.41 31.07
CA HIS A 14 -27.08 -0.97 32.32
C HIS A 14 -26.44 -0.29 33.55
N PRO A 15 -26.92 0.91 33.95
CA PRO A 15 -26.32 1.70 35.02
C PRO A 15 -26.31 1.01 36.39
N HIS A 16 -27.23 0.06 36.62
CA HIS A 16 -27.35 -0.67 37.88
C HIS A 16 -26.42 -1.90 37.97
N LEU A 17 -25.68 -2.22 36.90
CA LEU A 17 -24.82 -3.41 36.88
C LEU A 17 -23.57 -3.17 37.75
N PRO A 18 -23.31 -4.00 38.77
CA PRO A 18 -22.10 -3.85 39.59
C PRO A 18 -20.82 -4.12 38.78
N THR A 19 -19.79 -3.29 38.96
CA THR A 19 -18.50 -3.40 38.23
C THR A 19 -17.81 -4.76 38.42
N TYR A 20 -17.99 -5.42 39.57
CA TYR A 20 -17.44 -6.76 39.81
C TYR A 20 -18.06 -7.83 38.90
N ARG A 21 -19.32 -7.69 38.45
CA ARG A 21 -19.96 -8.62 37.50
C ARG A 21 -19.36 -8.51 36.11
N ILE A 22 -18.96 -7.29 35.72
CA ILE A 22 -18.27 -7.04 34.44
C ILE A 22 -16.90 -7.71 34.45
N ARG A 23 -16.16 -7.63 35.56
CA ARG A 23 -14.91 -8.37 35.74
C ARG A 23 -15.11 -9.88 35.69
N GLN A 24 -16.18 -10.42 36.29
CA GLN A 24 -16.50 -11.85 36.19
C GLN A 24 -16.79 -12.29 34.74
N LEU A 25 -17.54 -11.48 33.97
CA LEU A 25 -17.80 -11.75 32.55
C LEU A 25 -16.51 -11.75 31.73
N TRP A 26 -15.64 -10.76 31.96
CA TRP A 26 -14.33 -10.67 31.32
C TRP A 26 -13.45 -11.88 31.66
N HIS A 27 -13.37 -12.24 32.94
CA HIS A 27 -12.62 -13.39 33.41
C HIS A 27 -13.11 -14.67 32.75
N ASN A 28 -14.42 -14.92 32.72
CA ASN A 28 -14.99 -16.12 32.09
C ASN A 28 -14.69 -16.19 30.58
N LEU A 29 -14.75 -15.06 29.88
CA LEU A 29 -14.47 -15.00 28.44
C LEU A 29 -13.03 -15.39 28.11
N TYR A 30 -12.06 -14.94 28.91
CA TYR A 30 -10.64 -15.06 28.61
C TYR A 30 -9.91 -16.15 29.38
N VAL A 31 -10.38 -16.58 30.56
CA VAL A 31 -9.72 -17.59 31.40
C VAL A 31 -10.32 -18.96 31.21
N HIS A 32 -11.64 -19.06 31.04
CA HIS A 32 -12.33 -20.35 31.02
C HIS A 32 -12.71 -20.87 29.64
N VAL A 33 -12.59 -20.04 28.59
CA VAL A 33 -13.08 -20.28 27.19
C VAL A 33 -14.14 -21.38 27.19
N SER A 34 -15.30 -21.03 27.76
CA SER A 34 -16.32 -22.01 28.07
C SER A 34 -16.84 -22.65 26.79
N LYS A 35 -16.51 -23.93 26.57
CA LYS A 35 -17.59 -24.85 26.21
C LYS A 35 -18.36 -25.14 27.49
N GLN A 36 -19.50 -24.44 27.59
CA GLN A 36 -20.72 -24.75 28.35
C GLN A 36 -20.59 -25.08 29.85
N TRP A 37 -21.34 -24.34 30.68
CA TRP A 37 -21.69 -24.79 32.02
C TRP A 37 -23.21 -24.73 32.19
N THR A 38 -23.80 -25.86 32.57
CA THR A 38 -25.21 -26.01 32.91
C THR A 38 -25.43 -25.61 34.37
N SER A 39 -26.51 -24.86 34.65
CA SER A 39 -27.01 -24.67 36.02
C SER A 39 -27.51 -26.00 36.57
N LYS A 40 -27.13 -26.32 37.82
CA LYS A 40 -27.57 -27.54 38.53
C LYS A 40 -29.03 -27.50 39.02
N ASN A 41 -29.75 -26.38 38.91
CA ASN A 41 -31.05 -26.23 39.57
C ASN A 41 -32.27 -26.24 38.62
N ASP A 42 -32.10 -26.01 37.30
CA ASP A 42 -33.27 -25.72 36.43
C ASP A 42 -33.06 -26.03 34.93
N GLY A 43 -31.88 -26.49 34.51
CA GLY A 43 -31.63 -27.01 33.15
C GLY A 43 -31.76 -26.05 31.96
N THR A 44 -32.16 -24.79 32.14
CA THR A 44 -32.27 -23.81 31.04
C THR A 44 -30.91 -23.23 30.66
N THR A 45 -30.63 -23.22 29.35
CA THR A 45 -29.40 -22.70 28.74
C THR A 45 -29.76 -21.62 27.72
N LYS A 46 -29.16 -20.43 27.81
CA LYS A 46 -29.17 -19.47 26.70
C LYS A 46 -27.84 -18.74 26.69
N PHE A 47 -27.07 -18.85 25.61
CA PHE A 47 -26.41 -17.72 24.92
C PHE A 47 -26.08 -18.11 23.47
N LEU A 48 -26.58 -17.30 22.53
CA LEU A 48 -26.29 -17.38 21.09
C LEU A 48 -25.33 -16.23 20.77
N LEU A 49 -24.14 -16.53 20.26
CA LEU A 49 -23.18 -15.52 19.79
C LEU A 49 -22.87 -15.77 18.31
N SER A 50 -23.54 -15.02 17.44
CA SER A 50 -23.13 -14.83 16.04
C SER A 50 -22.23 -13.59 15.97
N LEU A 51 -20.99 -13.76 15.54
CA LEU A 51 -20.07 -12.64 15.29
C LEU A 51 -20.15 -12.24 13.80
N PRO A 52 -20.62 -11.02 13.46
CA PRO A 52 -20.60 -10.54 12.09
C PRO A 52 -19.19 -10.14 11.64
N LEU A 53 -18.83 -10.52 10.41
CA LEU A 53 -17.68 -9.96 9.68
C LEU A 53 -18.01 -8.51 9.31
N GLY A 54 -17.61 -7.56 10.16
CA GLY A 54 -17.62 -6.13 9.84
C GLY A 54 -18.08 -5.26 11.00
N VAL A 55 -17.13 -4.60 11.68
CA VAL A 55 -17.47 -3.49 12.58
C VAL A 55 -17.55 -2.21 11.75
N GLY A 56 -18.76 -1.75 11.48
CA GLY A 56 -19.01 -0.36 11.09
C GLY A 56 -20.11 -0.16 10.05
N LYS A 57 -21.28 0.30 10.51
CA LYS A 57 -22.34 0.98 9.74
C LYS A 57 -23.17 0.17 8.73
N GLN A 58 -23.84 -0.90 9.15
CA GLN A 58 -24.96 -1.45 8.36
C GLN A 58 -26.21 -1.81 9.17
N ALA A 59 -26.32 -1.43 10.44
CA ALA A 59 -27.53 -1.69 11.21
C ALA A 59 -28.73 -0.81 10.80
N THR A 60 -28.52 0.32 10.12
CA THR A 60 -29.60 1.23 9.70
C THR A 60 -29.95 1.18 8.20
N GLU A 61 -29.18 0.44 7.38
CA GLU A 61 -29.49 0.25 5.96
C GLU A 61 -30.00 -1.16 5.64
N LEU A 62 -29.82 -2.14 6.52
CA LEU A 62 -30.31 -3.51 6.33
C LEU A 62 -31.84 -3.63 6.39
N GLU A 63 -32.54 -2.75 7.12
CA GLU A 63 -34.01 -2.69 7.06
C GLU A 63 -34.52 -2.05 5.76
N LYS A 64 -33.73 -1.20 5.10
CA LYS A 64 -34.08 -0.61 3.78
C LYS A 64 -33.62 -1.46 2.60
N ALA A 65 -32.69 -2.39 2.80
CA ALA A 65 -32.13 -3.24 1.75
C ALA A 65 -32.93 -4.54 1.52
N MET A 66 -33.97 -4.83 2.31
CA MET A 66 -34.85 -6.00 2.12
C MET A 66 -35.78 -5.90 0.90
N SER A 67 -35.61 -4.90 0.03
CA SER A 67 -36.34 -4.78 -1.24
C SER A 67 -35.46 -4.71 -2.48
N GLN A 68 -34.16 -5.07 -2.42
CA GLN A 68 -33.29 -5.15 -3.60
C GLN A 68 -32.32 -6.35 -3.55
N PRO A 69 -31.89 -6.87 -4.71
CA PRO A 69 -31.25 -8.18 -4.79
C PRO A 69 -29.88 -8.18 -4.12
N THR A 70 -29.57 -9.33 -3.55
CA THR A 70 -28.38 -9.69 -2.75
C THR A 70 -27.07 -9.02 -3.21
N PRO A 71 -26.27 -8.46 -2.28
CA PRO A 71 -24.96 -7.91 -2.60
C PRO A 71 -24.01 -9.03 -3.10
N PRO A 72 -23.03 -8.70 -3.96
CA PRO A 72 -22.08 -9.67 -4.50
C PRO A 72 -21.24 -10.32 -3.38
N PRO A 73 -20.76 -11.57 -3.56
CA PRO A 73 -20.02 -12.30 -2.54
C PRO A 73 -18.77 -11.52 -2.14
N GLN A 74 -18.67 -11.14 -0.87
CA GLN A 74 -17.53 -10.44 -0.31
C GLN A 74 -16.29 -11.33 -0.41
N GLN A 75 -15.24 -10.81 -1.07
CA GLN A 75 -13.96 -11.49 -1.24
C GLN A 75 -13.34 -11.77 0.15
N GLN A 76 -13.23 -13.05 0.53
CA GLN A 76 -12.66 -13.44 1.82
C GLN A 76 -11.17 -13.13 1.88
N ALA A 77 -10.80 -12.19 2.73
CA ALA A 77 -9.42 -11.82 2.99
C ALA A 77 -8.84 -12.74 4.07
N LYS A 78 -7.73 -13.44 3.78
CA LYS A 78 -7.08 -14.38 4.70
C LYS A 78 -5.92 -13.72 5.43
N VAL A 79 -5.74 -14.08 6.70
CA VAL A 79 -4.63 -13.66 7.55
C VAL A 79 -3.94 -14.89 8.12
N GLU A 80 -2.63 -14.83 8.28
CA GLU A 80 -1.82 -15.95 8.77
C GLU A 80 -1.35 -15.70 10.21
N SER A 81 -1.24 -16.78 10.99
CA SER A 81 -0.61 -16.78 12.31
C SER A 81 0.26 -18.03 12.41
N VAL A 82 1.45 -17.91 13.01
CA VAL A 82 2.40 -19.02 13.08
C VAL A 82 2.72 -19.33 14.52
N LEU A 83 2.45 -20.57 14.93
CA LEU A 83 2.79 -21.07 16.26
C LEU A 83 4.10 -21.84 16.19
N ILE A 84 5.10 -21.41 16.96
CA ILE A 84 6.47 -21.91 16.92
C ILE A 84 6.77 -22.66 18.22
N PRO A 85 6.98 -23.99 18.19
CA PRO A 85 7.43 -24.74 19.35
C PRO A 85 8.91 -24.52 19.62
N ASP A 86 9.27 -24.51 20.90
CA ASP A 86 10.64 -24.40 21.36
C ASP A 86 10.83 -25.12 22.71
N GLY A 87 11.00 -26.44 22.70
CA GLY A 87 10.91 -27.26 23.90
C GLY A 87 9.49 -27.20 24.49
N ASP A 88 9.39 -26.93 25.80
CA ASP A 88 8.10 -26.85 26.51
C ASP A 88 7.37 -25.50 26.33
N ARG A 89 7.96 -24.54 25.60
CA ARG A 89 7.38 -23.21 25.37
C ARG A 89 6.94 -23.04 23.92
N TRP A 90 5.89 -22.25 23.74
CA TRP A 90 5.39 -21.87 22.42
C TRP A 90 5.43 -20.35 22.24
N THR A 91 5.81 -19.93 21.04
CA THR A 91 5.79 -18.54 20.59
C THR A 91 4.78 -18.37 19.48
N LEU A 92 3.83 -17.44 19.63
CA LEU A 92 2.85 -17.12 18.60
C LEU A 92 3.27 -15.87 17.83
N CYS A 93 3.38 -16.01 16.52
CA CYS A 93 3.51 -14.91 15.57
C CYS A 93 2.12 -14.43 15.14
N VAL A 94 1.78 -13.20 15.46
CA VAL A 94 0.47 -12.59 15.16
C VAL A 94 0.58 -11.54 14.06
N SER A 95 -0.45 -11.49 13.22
CA SER A 95 -0.63 -10.47 12.19
C SER A 95 -1.39 -9.27 12.75
N SER A 96 -1.11 -8.10 12.20
CA SER A 96 -1.71 -6.81 12.60
C SER A 96 -2.52 -6.16 11.46
N GLN A 97 -2.27 -6.54 10.21
CA GLN A 97 -2.99 -6.07 9.03
C GLN A 97 -3.18 -7.24 8.04
N ILE A 98 -4.02 -7.05 7.02
CA ILE A 98 -4.13 -7.97 5.89
C ILE A 98 -3.35 -7.37 4.72
N GLY A 99 -2.24 -8.02 4.36
CA GLY A 99 -1.20 -7.41 3.54
C GLY A 99 -0.35 -6.42 4.36
N CYS A 100 0.50 -5.65 3.69
CA CYS A 100 1.31 -4.62 4.33
C CYS A 100 1.44 -3.40 3.40
N SER A 101 1.40 -2.19 3.94
CA SER A 101 1.68 -0.97 3.16
C SER A 101 3.18 -0.80 2.89
N LEU A 102 4.02 -1.47 3.69
CA LEU A 102 5.46 -1.39 3.55
C LEU A 102 5.93 -2.37 2.49
N THR A 103 6.48 -1.81 1.41
CA THR A 103 6.99 -2.54 0.26
C THR A 103 8.44 -3.00 0.50
N CYS A 104 8.70 -3.65 1.64
CA CYS A 104 10.02 -4.20 1.94
C CYS A 104 10.37 -5.27 0.90
N THR A 105 11.52 -5.13 0.25
CA THR A 105 11.82 -5.89 -0.98
C THR A 105 12.02 -7.38 -0.73
N PHE A 106 12.50 -7.75 0.46
CA PHE A 106 12.73 -9.14 0.89
C PHE A 106 11.48 -9.80 1.52
N CYS A 107 10.38 -9.06 1.72
CA CYS A 107 9.19 -9.54 2.41
C CYS A 107 8.08 -9.93 1.42
N HIS A 108 7.55 -11.14 1.54
CA HIS A 108 6.43 -11.58 0.70
C HIS A 108 5.17 -10.74 0.90
N THR A 109 4.83 -10.40 2.15
CA THR A 109 3.69 -9.54 2.46
C THR A 109 3.85 -8.14 1.86
N GLY A 110 5.09 -7.67 1.66
CA GLY A 110 5.37 -6.41 0.96
C GLY A 110 5.02 -6.42 -0.53
N THR A 111 4.79 -7.60 -1.13
CA THR A 111 4.27 -7.74 -2.51
C THR A 111 2.74 -7.72 -2.57
N GLN A 112 2.08 -7.95 -1.44
CA GLN A 112 0.63 -7.94 -1.33
C GLN A 112 0.15 -6.53 -1.01
N LYS A 113 -0.89 -6.06 -1.70
CA LYS A 113 -1.48 -4.75 -1.38
C LYS A 113 -2.12 -4.80 0.01
N LEU A 114 -1.91 -3.76 0.80
CA LEU A 114 -2.67 -3.56 2.03
C LEU A 114 -4.18 -3.51 1.70
N LEU A 115 -4.94 -4.43 2.27
CA LEU A 115 -6.40 -4.44 2.16
C LEU A 115 -7.03 -3.61 3.28
N ARG A 116 -6.72 -3.95 4.55
CA ARG A 116 -7.18 -3.22 5.73
C ARG A 116 -6.39 -3.58 6.98
N ASN A 117 -6.56 -2.75 8.01
CA ASN A 117 -6.14 -3.05 9.37
C ASN A 117 -7.02 -4.12 10.02
N LEU A 118 -6.42 -4.94 10.89
CA LEU A 118 -7.16 -5.85 11.75
C LEU A 118 -7.75 -5.11 12.95
N THR A 119 -8.92 -5.54 13.38
CA THR A 119 -9.56 -5.08 14.61
C THR A 119 -8.87 -5.69 15.84
N PRO A 120 -9.02 -5.10 17.04
CA PRO A 120 -8.48 -5.71 18.26
C PRO A 120 -8.97 -7.14 18.48
N GLY A 121 -10.24 -7.43 18.14
CA GLY A 121 -10.83 -8.75 18.28
C GLY A 121 -10.21 -9.78 17.33
N GLU A 122 -9.86 -9.39 16.11
CA GLU A 122 -9.16 -10.26 15.16
C GLU A 122 -7.71 -10.55 15.58
N ILE A 123 -7.03 -9.58 16.21
CA ILE A 123 -5.68 -9.79 16.75
C ILE A 123 -5.74 -10.73 17.96
N VAL A 124 -6.62 -10.44 18.94
CA VAL A 124 -6.78 -11.29 20.13
C VAL A 124 -7.33 -12.67 19.76
N GLY A 125 -8.18 -12.77 18.74
CA GLY A 125 -8.70 -14.03 18.21
C GLY A 125 -7.60 -15.00 17.79
N GLN A 126 -6.55 -14.51 17.11
CA GLN A 126 -5.39 -15.34 16.75
C GLN A 126 -4.73 -15.96 18.00
N VAL A 127 -4.63 -15.18 19.08
CA VAL A 127 -4.06 -15.63 20.37
C VAL A 127 -4.95 -16.66 21.05
N LEU A 128 -6.26 -16.42 21.08
CA LEU A 128 -7.22 -17.35 21.68
C LEU A 128 -7.26 -18.69 20.92
N THR A 129 -7.27 -18.66 19.59
CA THR A 129 -7.23 -19.86 18.76
C THR A 129 -5.96 -20.67 19.02
N ALA A 130 -4.80 -20.01 19.10
CA ALA A 130 -3.54 -20.68 19.39
C ALA A 130 -3.47 -21.24 20.83
N ALA A 131 -3.90 -20.46 21.83
CA ALA A 131 -3.97 -20.88 23.23
C ALA A 131 -4.89 -22.12 23.40
N HIS A 132 -6.01 -22.15 22.66
CA HIS A 132 -6.90 -23.29 22.64
C HIS A 132 -6.23 -24.52 22.03
N HIS A 133 -5.52 -24.35 20.91
CA HIS A 133 -4.81 -25.43 20.24
C HIS A 133 -3.74 -26.09 21.12
N VAL A 134 -3.00 -25.30 21.92
CA VAL A 134 -1.97 -25.86 22.84
C VAL A 134 -2.54 -26.42 24.14
N GLY A 135 -3.83 -26.18 24.41
CA GLY A 135 -4.51 -26.62 25.63
C GLY A 135 -4.20 -25.75 26.85
N ASP A 136 -4.03 -24.44 26.68
CA ASP A 136 -3.78 -23.49 27.78
C ASP A 136 -5.06 -23.08 28.55
N PHE A 137 -6.22 -23.64 28.19
CA PHE A 137 -7.49 -23.37 28.87
C PHE A 137 -7.92 -24.52 29.80
N PRO A 138 -8.44 -24.22 31.01
CA PRO A 138 -8.50 -22.90 31.61
C PRO A 138 -7.10 -22.34 31.92
N VAL A 139 -6.96 -21.01 31.82
CA VAL A 139 -5.67 -20.34 32.01
C VAL A 139 -5.10 -20.65 33.40
N SER A 140 -3.95 -21.32 33.41
CA SER A 140 -3.15 -21.57 34.62
C SER A 140 -1.72 -21.09 34.40
N LEU A 141 -1.29 -20.08 35.16
CA LEU A 141 0.02 -19.46 35.02
C LEU A 141 1.22 -20.40 35.21
N PRO A 142 1.24 -21.39 36.14
CA PRO A 142 2.37 -22.31 36.23
C PRO A 142 2.47 -23.28 35.04
N ASN A 143 1.34 -23.65 34.42
CA ASN A 143 1.28 -24.68 33.38
C ASN A 143 1.11 -24.13 31.97
N ARG A 144 1.20 -22.80 31.78
CA ARG A 144 1.02 -22.17 30.48
C ARG A 144 2.15 -22.55 29.52
N LYS A 145 1.76 -23.11 28.38
CA LYS A 145 2.63 -23.52 27.28
C LYS A 145 2.94 -22.37 26.34
N MET A 146 1.95 -21.57 25.94
CA MET A 146 2.16 -20.40 25.10
C MET A 146 2.69 -19.23 25.93
N ARG A 147 3.99 -18.96 25.83
CA ARG A 147 4.67 -17.99 26.70
C ARG A 147 5.00 -16.68 26.02
N ASN A 148 5.15 -16.67 24.70
CA ASN A 148 5.64 -15.53 23.94
C ASN A 148 4.69 -15.16 22.81
N ILE A 149 4.50 -13.86 22.58
CA ILE A 149 3.71 -13.33 21.47
C ILE A 149 4.61 -12.34 20.72
N VAL A 150 4.72 -12.49 19.40
CA VAL A 150 5.52 -11.60 18.56
C VAL A 150 4.66 -11.03 17.44
N PHE A 151 4.65 -9.71 17.29
CA PHE A 151 4.01 -9.03 16.17
C PHE A 151 4.98 -8.99 14.99
N MET A 152 5.17 -10.15 14.36
CA MET A 152 6.05 -10.36 13.19
C MET A 152 5.29 -11.07 12.04
N GLY A 153 3.95 -11.07 12.12
CA GLY A 153 3.09 -11.61 11.06
C GLY A 153 2.90 -10.60 9.93
N GLN A 154 1.71 -10.61 9.32
CA GLN A 154 1.36 -9.68 8.26
C GLN A 154 1.10 -8.27 8.81
N GLY A 155 1.68 -7.26 8.15
CA GLY A 155 1.44 -5.84 8.41
C GLY A 155 2.49 -5.14 9.28
N GLU A 156 2.44 -3.82 9.30
CA GLU A 156 3.21 -2.96 10.20
C GLU A 156 2.38 -2.62 11.45
N PRO A 157 2.73 -3.16 12.64
CA PRO A 157 1.93 -2.98 13.85
C PRO A 157 1.73 -1.51 14.23
N LEU A 158 2.72 -0.65 13.99
CA LEU A 158 2.62 0.77 14.33
C LEU A 158 1.67 1.55 13.42
N TYR A 159 1.43 1.12 12.19
CA TYR A 159 0.34 1.68 11.37
C TYR A 159 -1.05 1.20 11.77
N ASN A 160 -1.13 0.19 12.63
CA ASN A 160 -2.37 -0.22 13.31
C ASN A 160 -2.30 0.00 14.83
N TYR A 161 -1.57 1.02 15.27
CA TYR A 161 -1.23 1.25 16.68
C TYR A 161 -2.44 1.22 17.62
N ARG A 162 -3.56 1.87 17.25
CA ARG A 162 -4.75 1.89 18.10
C ARG A 162 -5.29 0.48 18.36
N ALA A 163 -5.41 -0.35 17.32
CA ALA A 163 -5.95 -1.69 17.49
C ALA A 163 -4.96 -2.61 18.21
N VAL A 164 -3.67 -2.50 17.86
CA VAL A 164 -2.57 -3.25 18.51
C VAL A 164 -2.48 -2.90 19.99
N ARG A 165 -2.54 -1.61 20.35
CA ARG A 165 -2.58 -1.15 21.75
C ARG A 165 -3.75 -1.77 22.50
N THR A 166 -4.98 -1.66 21.97
CA THR A 166 -6.15 -2.27 22.62
C THR A 166 -6.00 -3.79 22.75
N ALA A 167 -5.47 -4.47 21.73
CA ALA A 167 -5.24 -5.91 21.79
C ALA A 167 -4.23 -6.27 22.88
N ILE A 168 -3.08 -5.60 22.93
CA ILE A 168 -2.04 -5.86 23.94
C ILE A 168 -2.58 -5.60 25.34
N THR A 169 -3.28 -4.48 25.58
CA THR A 169 -3.92 -4.19 26.88
C THR A 169 -4.91 -5.29 27.28
N THR A 170 -5.66 -5.85 26.32
CA THR A 170 -6.54 -7.00 26.58
C THR A 170 -5.74 -8.26 26.95
N LEU A 171 -4.65 -8.54 26.25
CA LEU A 171 -3.80 -9.71 26.48
C LEU A 171 -3.06 -9.66 27.82
N THR A 172 -2.66 -8.47 28.26
CA THR A 172 -1.93 -8.22 29.51
C THR A 172 -2.85 -7.94 30.70
N SER A 173 -4.17 -7.94 30.50
CA SER A 173 -5.14 -7.64 31.55
C SER A 173 -5.00 -8.62 32.73
N PRO A 174 -4.90 -8.12 33.97
CA PRO A 174 -4.78 -8.96 35.18
C PRO A 174 -6.02 -9.82 35.40
N ASP A 175 -7.19 -9.35 34.98
CA ASP A 175 -8.46 -10.07 35.10
C ASP A 175 -8.71 -11.07 33.94
N GLY A 176 -7.83 -11.09 32.93
CA GLY A 176 -7.99 -11.87 31.69
C GLY A 176 -6.86 -12.86 31.45
N LEU A 177 -6.21 -12.74 30.29
CA LEU A 177 -5.18 -13.69 29.83
C LEU A 177 -3.83 -13.54 30.56
N GLN A 178 -3.58 -12.43 31.27
CA GLN A 178 -2.40 -12.24 32.12
C GLN A 178 -1.06 -12.53 31.44
N PHE A 179 -0.91 -12.20 30.15
CA PHE A 179 0.40 -12.24 29.51
C PHE A 179 1.32 -11.18 30.12
N SER A 180 2.58 -11.56 30.42
CA SER A 180 3.60 -10.59 30.81
C SER A 180 3.92 -9.67 29.62
N PRO A 181 3.87 -8.33 29.78
CA PRO A 181 4.25 -7.39 28.72
C PRO A 181 5.67 -7.65 28.18
N ALA A 182 6.59 -8.09 29.05
CA ALA A 182 7.97 -8.43 28.67
C ALA A 182 8.07 -9.60 27.67
N ARG A 183 7.06 -10.47 27.62
CA ARG A 183 6.99 -11.61 26.70
C ARG A 183 6.25 -11.30 25.40
N ILE A 184 5.75 -10.07 25.26
CA ILE A 184 5.15 -9.57 24.04
C ILE A 184 6.18 -8.68 23.33
N THR A 185 6.56 -9.05 22.12
CA THR A 185 7.49 -8.26 21.29
C THR A 185 6.74 -7.62 20.14
N VAL A 186 6.80 -6.29 20.05
CA VAL A 186 6.28 -5.55 18.88
C VAL A 186 7.44 -5.28 17.93
N SER A 187 7.38 -5.84 16.72
CA SER A 187 8.35 -5.53 15.66
C SER A 187 7.87 -4.34 14.83
N THR A 188 8.78 -3.47 14.40
CA THR A 188 8.48 -2.35 13.50
C THR A 188 9.58 -2.13 12.48
N SER A 189 9.18 -1.71 11.28
CA SER A 189 10.10 -1.24 10.24
C SER A 189 10.59 0.19 10.46
N GLY A 190 10.13 0.87 11.51
CA GLY A 190 10.65 2.18 11.90
C GLY A 190 9.65 3.33 11.76
N VAL A 191 8.41 3.19 12.26
CA VAL A 191 7.48 4.32 12.37
C VAL A 191 7.88 5.18 13.59
N VAL A 192 8.90 6.01 13.40
CA VAL A 192 9.63 6.76 14.44
C VAL A 192 8.75 7.42 15.51
N PRO A 193 7.70 8.19 15.17
CA PRO A 193 6.91 8.90 16.18
C PRO A 193 6.20 8.00 17.20
N LEU A 194 5.99 6.73 16.86
CA LEU A 194 5.25 5.78 17.68
C LEU A 194 6.17 4.86 18.51
N ILE A 195 7.46 4.78 18.19
CA ILE A 195 8.42 3.92 18.90
C ILE A 195 8.51 4.28 20.38
N PRO A 196 8.75 5.55 20.80
CA PRO A 196 8.82 5.89 22.22
C PRO A 196 7.53 5.67 22.99
N ARG A 197 6.38 5.65 22.29
CA ARG A 197 5.07 5.44 22.89
C ARG A 197 4.83 3.99 23.30
N LEU A 198 5.49 3.03 22.66
CA LEU A 198 5.39 1.62 23.06
C LEU A 198 5.89 1.40 24.50
N ALA A 199 6.96 2.09 24.89
CA ALA A 199 7.48 2.02 26.25
C ALA A 199 6.48 2.60 27.25
N THR A 200 5.96 3.80 27.00
CA THR A 200 5.08 4.51 27.93
C THR A 200 3.67 3.94 28.01
N ASP A 201 3.11 3.50 26.88
CA ASP A 201 1.70 3.12 26.80
C ASP A 201 1.49 1.63 27.15
N LEU A 202 2.50 0.77 26.96
CA LEU A 202 2.33 -0.69 26.98
C LEU A 202 3.42 -1.47 27.73
N GLY A 203 4.63 -0.91 27.89
CA GLY A 203 5.73 -1.61 28.56
C GLY A 203 6.15 -2.92 27.89
N VAL A 204 5.99 -3.04 26.57
CA VAL A 204 6.33 -4.25 25.79
C VAL A 204 7.78 -4.27 25.32
N SER A 205 8.28 -5.43 24.89
CA SER A 205 9.58 -5.54 24.24
C SER A 205 9.54 -5.00 22.81
N LEU A 206 10.61 -4.32 22.37
CA LEU A 206 10.73 -3.76 21.02
C LEU A 206 11.68 -4.59 20.14
N ALA A 207 11.23 -4.88 18.92
CA ALA A 207 12.08 -5.31 17.82
C ALA A 207 12.05 -4.29 16.68
N VAL A 208 13.18 -4.07 16.02
CA VAL A 208 13.33 -3.12 14.93
C VAL A 208 13.91 -3.85 13.71
N SER A 209 13.17 -3.81 12.61
CA SER A 209 13.59 -4.34 11.31
C SER A 209 14.58 -3.37 10.65
N LEU A 210 15.87 -3.54 10.97
CA LEU A 210 16.95 -2.65 10.55
C LEU A 210 17.51 -3.02 9.16
N HIS A 211 18.00 -4.25 9.04
CA HIS A 211 18.41 -4.92 7.78
C HIS A 211 19.52 -4.26 6.93
N ALA A 212 20.09 -3.13 7.35
CA ALA A 212 21.16 -2.44 6.64
C ALA A 212 22.02 -1.63 7.63
N THR A 213 23.23 -1.26 7.21
CA THR A 213 24.19 -0.49 8.04
C THR A 213 24.33 0.96 7.62
N ASN A 214 23.67 1.36 6.52
CA ASN A 214 23.66 2.72 5.99
C ASN A 214 22.31 3.01 5.31
N ASP A 215 21.95 4.30 5.23
CA ASP A 215 20.68 4.75 4.65
C ASP A 215 20.50 4.37 3.18
N ALA A 216 21.57 4.42 2.37
CA ALA A 216 21.47 4.12 0.93
C ALA A 216 21.04 2.68 0.65
N LEU A 217 21.54 1.72 1.43
CA LEU A 217 21.12 0.33 1.37
C LEU A 217 19.74 0.14 2.01
N ARG A 218 19.49 0.81 3.14
CA ARG A 218 18.20 0.70 3.83
C ARG A 218 17.04 1.23 3.01
N ASP A 219 17.23 2.32 2.26
CA ASP A 219 16.27 2.89 1.32
C ASP A 219 15.79 1.89 0.25
N GLN A 220 16.65 0.92 -0.10
CA GLN A 220 16.34 -0.12 -1.08
C GLN A 220 15.64 -1.31 -0.42
N LEU A 221 16.07 -1.72 0.77
CA LEU A 221 15.53 -2.88 1.46
C LEU A 221 14.22 -2.59 2.20
N VAL A 222 14.16 -1.44 2.88
CA VAL A 222 13.08 -1.00 3.75
C VAL A 222 12.71 0.45 3.38
N PRO A 223 11.87 0.67 2.35
CA PRO A 223 11.65 2.01 1.76
C PRO A 223 11.11 3.10 2.71
N ILE A 224 10.56 2.73 3.87
CA ILE A 224 10.17 3.70 4.92
C ILE A 224 11.36 4.53 5.41
N ASN A 225 12.60 4.06 5.22
CA ASN A 225 13.80 4.79 5.58
C ASN A 225 13.89 6.19 4.93
N LYS A 226 13.31 6.35 3.73
CA LYS A 226 13.24 7.65 3.05
C LYS A 226 12.39 8.68 3.79
N ALA A 227 11.41 8.21 4.56
CA ALA A 227 10.56 9.05 5.39
C ALA A 227 11.15 9.22 6.80
N TYR A 228 11.76 8.16 7.35
CA TYR A 228 12.40 8.14 8.65
C TYR A 228 13.82 7.55 8.52
N PRO A 229 14.84 8.40 8.29
CA PRO A 229 16.22 7.96 8.13
C PRO A 229 16.75 7.24 9.37
N MET A 230 17.83 6.47 9.21
CA MET A 230 18.38 5.64 10.28
C MET A 230 18.72 6.44 11.54
N LYS A 231 19.23 7.66 11.41
CA LYS A 231 19.54 8.50 12.58
C LYS A 231 18.30 8.75 13.44
N GLU A 232 17.20 9.19 12.82
CA GLU A 232 15.93 9.43 13.53
C GLU A 232 15.35 8.14 14.13
N LEU A 233 15.53 7.02 13.43
CA LEU A 233 15.16 5.69 13.94
C LEU A 233 15.91 5.33 15.22
N LEU A 234 17.23 5.51 15.23
CA LEU A 234 18.07 5.17 16.37
C LEU A 234 17.85 6.13 17.54
N ASP A 235 17.65 7.42 17.29
CA ASP A 235 17.30 8.41 18.32
C ASP A 235 15.95 8.05 19.00
N ALA A 236 14.98 7.58 18.22
CA ALA A 236 13.71 7.09 18.75
C ALA A 236 13.86 5.79 19.55
N CYS A 237 14.75 4.90 19.12
CA CYS A 237 15.13 3.70 19.85
C CYS A 237 15.80 4.04 21.18
N GLU A 238 16.72 5.00 21.20
CA GLU A 238 17.36 5.48 22.42
C GLU A 238 16.31 6.03 23.40
N THR A 239 15.37 6.84 22.89
CA THR A 239 14.27 7.38 23.69
C THR A 239 13.38 6.28 24.24
N PHE A 240 13.09 5.23 23.45
CA PHE A 240 12.37 4.05 23.92
C PHE A 240 13.12 3.36 25.05
N ALA A 241 14.41 3.07 24.87
CA ALA A 241 15.24 2.40 25.88
C ALA A 241 15.31 3.17 27.20
N LYS A 242 15.38 4.51 27.15
CA LYS A 242 15.38 5.38 28.35
C LYS A 242 14.05 5.36 29.11
N ARG A 243 12.94 5.13 28.41
CA ARG A 243 11.57 5.12 29.00
C ARG A 243 11.10 3.72 29.40
N ALA A 244 11.67 2.69 28.79
CA ALA A 244 11.29 1.31 29.04
C ALA A 244 11.83 0.83 30.40
N ASP A 245 11.06 -0.05 31.04
CA ASP A 245 11.51 -0.72 32.26
C ASP A 245 12.79 -1.54 32.02
N ARG A 246 13.55 -1.78 33.09
CA ARG A 246 14.79 -2.55 33.02
C ARG A 246 14.62 -3.94 32.39
N ALA A 247 13.43 -4.54 32.51
CA ALA A 247 13.14 -5.83 31.87
C ALA A 247 13.06 -5.75 30.32
N ASN A 248 12.69 -4.59 29.76
CA ASN A 248 12.33 -4.41 28.34
C ASN A 248 13.17 -3.36 27.62
N HIS A 249 14.12 -2.71 28.31
CA HIS A 249 14.97 -1.66 27.75
C HIS A 249 15.88 -2.15 26.61
N ARG A 250 16.17 -3.45 26.53
CA ARG A 250 17.02 -4.03 25.48
C ARG A 250 16.24 -4.19 24.17
N ILE A 251 16.72 -3.56 23.11
CA ILE A 251 16.07 -3.50 21.80
C ILE A 251 16.64 -4.62 20.92
N THR A 252 15.75 -5.38 20.28
CA THR A 252 16.15 -6.41 19.33
C THR A 252 16.21 -5.83 17.92
N PHE A 253 17.39 -5.75 17.32
CA PHE A 253 17.55 -5.37 15.92
C PHE A 253 17.53 -6.60 15.03
N GLU A 254 16.52 -6.70 14.18
CA GLU A 254 16.42 -7.76 13.20
C GLU A 254 17.26 -7.43 11.97
N TYR A 255 18.11 -8.37 11.59
CA TYR A 255 19.02 -8.21 10.47
C TYR A 255 18.91 -9.43 9.56
N VAL A 256 18.34 -9.25 8.37
CA VAL A 256 18.21 -10.32 7.40
C VAL A 256 19.52 -10.48 6.67
N MET A 257 20.06 -11.70 6.58
CA MET A 257 21.33 -11.99 5.91
C MET A 257 21.10 -12.30 4.42
N LEU A 258 21.40 -11.34 3.56
CA LEU A 258 21.22 -11.38 2.12
C LEU A 258 22.58 -11.39 1.41
N ARG A 259 22.85 -12.50 0.72
CA ARG A 259 24.13 -12.72 0.04
C ARG A 259 24.46 -11.66 -0.99
N GLY A 260 25.67 -11.12 -0.87
CA GLY A 260 26.21 -10.10 -1.77
C GLY A 260 25.47 -8.78 -1.71
N VAL A 261 24.67 -8.56 -0.67
CA VAL A 261 23.87 -7.34 -0.48
C VAL A 261 24.18 -6.70 0.85
N ASN A 262 24.10 -7.48 1.94
CA ASN A 262 24.29 -6.96 3.29
C ASN A 262 25.02 -7.95 4.23
N ASP A 263 25.73 -8.93 3.68
CA ASP A 263 26.42 -9.99 4.44
C ASP A 263 27.96 -9.84 4.44
N GLU A 264 28.49 -8.71 3.97
CA GLU A 264 29.93 -8.43 4.02
C GLU A 264 30.42 -8.22 5.46
N LEU A 265 31.62 -8.71 5.78
CA LEU A 265 32.16 -8.65 7.15
C LEU A 265 32.43 -7.21 7.62
N ASP A 266 32.74 -6.28 6.71
CA ASP A 266 32.89 -4.86 7.07
C ASP A 266 31.58 -4.23 7.50
N MET A 267 30.44 -4.71 6.96
CA MET A 267 29.13 -4.28 7.43
C MET A 267 28.88 -4.75 8.87
N ALA A 268 29.42 -5.89 9.32
CA ALA A 268 29.33 -6.27 10.74
C ALA A 268 29.99 -5.23 11.65
N ARG A 269 31.17 -4.71 11.27
CA ARG A 269 31.88 -3.66 12.02
C ARG A 269 31.11 -2.34 12.02
N GLN A 270 30.56 -1.95 10.86
CA GLN A 270 29.71 -0.76 10.74
C GLN A 270 28.46 -0.88 11.62
N LEU A 271 27.83 -2.06 11.63
CA LEU A 271 26.65 -2.34 12.46
C LEU A 271 26.97 -2.20 13.95
N THR A 272 28.12 -2.71 14.40
CA THR A 272 28.56 -2.51 15.79
C THR A 272 28.75 -1.03 16.10
N SER A 273 29.44 -0.27 15.24
CA SER A 273 29.63 1.16 15.45
C SER A 273 28.29 1.91 15.53
N LEU A 274 27.31 1.50 14.73
CA LEU A 274 26.00 2.10 14.67
C LEU A 274 25.18 1.84 15.95
N LEU A 275 25.32 0.67 16.56
CA LEU A 275 24.53 0.23 17.71
C LEU A 275 25.24 0.41 19.07
N SER A 276 26.49 0.86 19.08
CA SER A 276 27.36 0.91 20.27
C SER A 276 26.82 1.71 21.45
N HIS A 277 25.98 2.70 21.18
CA HIS A 277 25.38 3.57 22.21
C HIS A 277 24.00 3.10 22.68
N LEU A 278 23.49 1.99 22.14
CA LEU A 278 22.18 1.45 22.46
C LEU A 278 22.29 0.10 23.21
N PRO A 279 21.34 -0.20 24.10
CA PRO A 279 21.20 -1.54 24.66
C PRO A 279 20.63 -2.48 23.57
N ALA A 280 21.50 -2.90 22.65
CA ALA A 280 21.14 -3.62 21.45
C ALA A 280 21.35 -5.13 21.59
N HIS A 281 20.43 -5.89 21.00
CA HIS A 281 20.58 -7.31 20.70
C HIS A 281 20.34 -7.52 19.21
N VAL A 282 21.30 -8.04 18.47
CA VAL A 282 21.15 -8.31 17.04
C VAL A 282 20.65 -9.72 16.81
N ASN A 283 19.56 -9.86 16.07
CA ASN A 283 19.03 -11.15 15.64
C ASN A 283 19.28 -11.32 14.14
N LEU A 284 20.27 -12.15 13.79
CA LEU A 284 20.59 -12.48 12.40
C LEU A 284 19.58 -13.51 11.88
N ILE A 285 18.79 -13.11 10.89
CA ILE A 285 17.77 -13.95 10.25
C ILE A 285 18.37 -14.48 8.96
N THR A 286 18.64 -15.79 8.93
CA THR A 286 19.23 -16.43 7.75
C THR A 286 18.13 -16.91 6.81
N PHE A 287 18.14 -16.45 5.56
CA PHE A 287 17.47 -17.14 4.45
C PHE A 287 18.51 -17.90 3.62
N GLU A 288 18.08 -18.79 2.72
CA GLU A 288 18.92 -19.63 1.83
C GLU A 288 19.77 -18.83 0.81
N CYS A 289 20.27 -17.67 1.19
CA CYS A 289 21.04 -16.77 0.37
C CYS A 289 22.49 -16.75 0.84
N SER A 290 22.76 -16.53 2.13
CA SER A 290 24.13 -16.37 2.67
C SER A 290 24.76 -17.70 3.04
N GLU A 291 26.07 -17.83 2.79
CA GLU A 291 26.82 -19.04 3.14
C GLU A 291 26.87 -19.21 4.66
N HIS A 292 26.77 -20.46 5.12
CA HIS A 292 26.67 -20.78 6.54
C HIS A 292 27.84 -20.20 7.34
N ASP A 293 29.06 -20.35 6.83
CA ASP A 293 30.28 -19.88 7.49
C ASP A 293 30.33 -18.35 7.53
N ARG A 294 29.88 -17.68 6.46
CA ARG A 294 29.78 -16.21 6.42
C ARG A 294 28.89 -15.67 7.54
N VAL A 295 27.75 -16.32 7.79
CA VAL A 295 26.82 -15.91 8.86
C VAL A 295 27.47 -16.08 10.23
N LEU A 296 28.19 -17.18 10.45
CA LEU A 296 28.89 -17.43 11.70
C LEU A 296 30.01 -16.42 11.93
N GLU A 297 30.83 -16.13 10.92
CA GLU A 297 31.87 -15.09 10.97
C GLU A 297 31.27 -13.72 11.27
N PHE A 298 30.18 -13.34 10.60
CA PHE A 298 29.47 -12.09 10.86
C PHE A 298 28.99 -12.02 12.33
N ALA A 299 28.42 -13.11 12.84
CA ALA A 299 27.98 -13.21 14.22
C ALA A 299 29.14 -13.18 15.23
N GLU A 300 30.30 -13.74 14.88
CA GLU A 300 31.51 -13.69 15.70
C GLU A 300 32.08 -12.28 15.79
N ILE A 301 32.11 -11.52 14.69
CA ILE A 301 32.53 -10.12 14.71
C ILE A 301 31.62 -9.29 15.62
N LEU A 302 30.29 -9.44 15.51
CA LEU A 302 29.36 -8.72 16.37
C LEU A 302 29.56 -9.07 17.86
N ARG A 303 29.74 -10.36 18.17
CA ARG A 303 29.99 -10.82 19.55
C ARG A 303 31.33 -10.34 20.09
N GLY A 304 32.39 -10.39 19.27
CA GLY A 304 33.73 -9.94 19.62
C GLY A 304 33.80 -8.44 19.89
N LEU A 305 32.86 -7.66 19.33
CA LEU A 305 32.71 -6.23 19.56
C LEU A 305 31.60 -5.90 20.59
N ASN A 306 31.28 -6.83 21.49
CA ASN A 306 30.32 -6.68 22.60
C ASN A 306 28.85 -6.40 22.19
N VAL A 307 28.43 -6.75 20.98
CA VAL A 307 27.01 -6.71 20.58
C VAL A 307 26.40 -8.10 20.75
N ALA A 308 25.44 -8.22 21.68
CA ALA A 308 24.73 -9.48 21.91
C ALA A 308 24.05 -9.93 20.61
N THR A 309 24.35 -11.16 20.17
CA THR A 309 23.92 -11.64 18.85
C THR A 309 23.37 -13.06 18.92
N THR A 310 22.24 -13.29 18.24
CA THR A 310 21.66 -14.62 18.01
C THR A 310 21.50 -14.89 16.53
N VAL A 311 21.79 -16.11 16.10
CA VAL A 311 21.51 -16.57 14.74
C VAL A 311 20.21 -17.37 14.74
N ARG A 312 19.22 -16.90 13.98
CA ARG A 312 17.93 -17.55 13.82
C ARG A 312 17.89 -18.31 12.50
N TRP A 313 18.09 -19.62 12.61
CA TRP A 313 17.90 -20.55 11.49
C TRP A 313 16.39 -20.77 11.21
N PRO A 314 15.97 -20.87 9.94
CA PRO A 314 14.57 -21.04 9.58
C PRO A 314 14.06 -22.40 10.09
N LYS A 315 13.05 -22.36 10.97
CA LYS A 315 12.24 -23.51 11.40
C LYS A 315 10.99 -23.60 10.50
N GLY A 316 10.55 -24.81 10.13
CA GLY A 316 9.29 -25.02 9.38
C GLY A 316 9.39 -24.98 7.85
N ARG A 317 10.56 -25.31 7.27
CA ARG A 317 10.84 -25.25 5.81
C ARG A 317 9.80 -25.97 4.92
N ALA A 318 9.14 -27.00 5.44
CA ALA A 318 8.08 -27.73 4.70
C ALA A 318 6.77 -26.94 4.52
N ILE A 319 6.52 -25.92 5.37
CA ILE A 319 5.26 -25.15 5.41
C ILE A 319 5.47 -23.72 4.87
N PHE A 320 6.71 -23.20 4.95
CA PHE A 320 7.09 -21.88 4.45
C PHE A 320 7.32 -21.86 2.93
N LEU A 321 6.27 -22.06 2.13
CA LEU A 321 6.29 -21.90 0.67
C LEU A 321 6.19 -20.44 0.18
N HIS A 322 6.16 -19.45 1.07
CA HIS A 322 5.78 -18.09 0.69
C HIS A 322 6.92 -17.05 0.69
N PHE A 323 8.17 -17.37 1.03
CA PHE A 323 9.25 -16.39 0.91
C PHE A 323 9.94 -16.48 -0.46
N ASN A 324 9.52 -15.59 -1.36
CA ASN A 324 10.18 -15.41 -2.65
C ASN A 324 11.52 -14.68 -2.44
N PRO A 325 12.66 -15.22 -2.87
CA PRO A 325 13.92 -14.48 -2.82
C PRO A 325 13.79 -13.16 -3.61
N LEU A 326 14.55 -12.14 -3.18
CA LEU A 326 14.53 -10.75 -3.68
C LEU A 326 14.41 -10.58 -5.20
N PRO A 327 15.08 -11.37 -6.07
CA PRO A 327 14.89 -11.27 -7.51
C PRO A 327 13.47 -11.68 -7.91
N HIS A 328 12.93 -12.73 -7.31
CA HIS A 328 11.71 -13.40 -7.73
C HIS A 328 10.43 -12.61 -7.41
N GLY A 329 10.38 -11.92 -6.26
CA GLY A 329 9.25 -11.06 -5.89
C GLY A 329 9.09 -9.85 -6.81
N ILE A 330 10.21 -9.18 -7.11
CA ILE A 330 10.27 -8.06 -8.06
C ILE A 330 10.05 -8.57 -9.50
N MET A 331 10.57 -9.75 -9.82
CA MET A 331 10.36 -10.39 -11.12
C MET A 331 8.87 -10.69 -11.33
N ASN A 332 8.17 -11.24 -10.33
CA ASN A 332 6.72 -11.50 -10.43
C ASN A 332 5.87 -10.22 -10.56
N SER A 333 6.20 -9.16 -9.82
CA SER A 333 5.49 -7.88 -9.98
C SER A 333 5.74 -7.24 -11.35
N THR A 334 6.97 -7.30 -11.85
CA THR A 334 7.35 -6.82 -13.19
C THR A 334 6.69 -7.66 -14.29
N TYR A 335 6.60 -8.98 -14.11
CA TYR A 335 5.88 -9.90 -15.00
C TYR A 335 4.39 -9.57 -15.09
N ASN A 336 3.72 -9.38 -13.94
CA ASN A 336 2.30 -9.03 -13.91
C ASN A 336 2.04 -7.65 -14.55
N SER A 337 2.97 -6.70 -14.37
CA SER A 337 2.92 -5.40 -15.04
C SER A 337 3.02 -5.55 -16.57
N ALA A 338 3.97 -6.36 -17.04
CA ALA A 338 4.14 -6.66 -18.46
C ALA A 338 2.89 -7.33 -19.06
N GLN A 339 2.31 -8.32 -18.39
CA GLN A 339 1.06 -8.96 -18.85
C GLN A 339 -0.10 -7.97 -18.94
N LYS A 340 -0.23 -7.06 -17.96
CA LYS A 340 -1.28 -6.04 -17.96
C LYS A 340 -1.08 -5.04 -19.10
N GLN A 341 0.15 -4.56 -19.32
CA GLN A 341 0.50 -3.70 -20.46
C GLN A 341 0.15 -4.40 -21.78
N LEU A 342 0.53 -5.67 -21.93
CA LEU A 342 0.23 -6.46 -23.14
C LEU A 342 -1.29 -6.60 -23.38
N PHE A 343 -2.09 -6.84 -22.34
CA PHE A 343 -3.54 -6.94 -22.46
C PHE A 343 -4.16 -5.65 -23.03
N PHE A 344 -3.80 -4.49 -22.47
CA PHE A 344 -4.31 -3.20 -22.96
C PHE A 344 -3.79 -2.87 -24.36
N LEU A 345 -2.51 -3.15 -24.64
CA LEU A 345 -1.93 -2.96 -25.97
C LEU A 345 -2.68 -3.79 -27.03
N LYS A 346 -2.99 -5.05 -26.75
CA LYS A 346 -3.80 -5.89 -27.65
C LYS A 346 -5.21 -5.32 -27.86
N GLN A 347 -5.82 -4.78 -26.82
CA GLN A 347 -7.14 -4.16 -26.92
C GLN A 347 -7.11 -2.90 -27.78
N ASP A 348 -6.10 -2.05 -27.60
CA ASP A 348 -5.95 -0.79 -28.36
C ASP A 348 -5.61 -1.09 -29.84
N VAL A 349 -4.76 -2.07 -30.13
CA VAL A 349 -4.47 -2.51 -31.50
C VAL A 349 -5.71 -3.12 -32.17
N ARG A 350 -6.54 -3.87 -31.44
CA ARG A 350 -7.82 -4.37 -32.00
C ARG A 350 -8.78 -3.25 -32.37
N LYS A 351 -8.83 -2.16 -31.60
CA LYS A 351 -9.65 -0.98 -31.95
C LYS A 351 -9.17 -0.29 -33.21
N LEU A 352 -7.85 -0.27 -33.41
CA LEU A 352 -7.24 0.22 -34.64
C LEU A 352 -7.63 -0.68 -35.84
N GLU A 353 -7.56 -2.01 -35.66
CA GLU A 353 -7.95 -2.99 -36.69
C GLU A 353 -9.46 -2.94 -37.03
N SER A 354 -10.33 -2.66 -36.06
CA SER A 354 -11.78 -2.57 -36.29
C SER A 354 -12.23 -1.28 -36.99
N GLY A 355 -11.32 -0.33 -37.26
CA GLY A 355 -11.62 0.91 -37.99
C GLY A 355 -12.56 1.87 -37.25
N THR A 356 -12.81 1.64 -35.96
CA THR A 356 -13.69 2.46 -35.12
C THR A 356 -13.07 3.80 -34.73
N ASP A 357 -11.74 3.90 -34.79
CA ASP A 357 -10.98 5.11 -34.48
C ASP A 357 -9.62 5.04 -35.20
N THR A 358 -9.50 5.71 -36.36
CA THR A 358 -8.26 5.78 -37.17
C THR A 358 -7.53 7.09 -36.96
N SER A 359 -7.71 7.74 -35.81
CA SER A 359 -7.04 9.00 -35.48
C SER A 359 -5.53 8.79 -35.32
N VAL A 360 -4.75 9.77 -35.79
CA VAL A 360 -3.29 9.82 -35.64
C VAL A 360 -2.89 9.76 -34.15
N SER A 361 -3.72 10.32 -33.27
CA SER A 361 -3.53 10.32 -31.81
C SER A 361 -3.56 8.91 -31.20
N LEU A 362 -4.44 8.01 -31.67
CA LEU A 362 -4.48 6.63 -31.17
C LEU A 362 -3.21 5.86 -31.57
N GLN A 363 -2.69 6.10 -32.77
CA GLN A 363 -1.45 5.46 -33.24
C GLN A 363 -0.23 5.90 -32.43
N GLU A 364 -0.12 7.19 -32.09
CA GLU A 364 0.94 7.72 -31.22
C GLU A 364 0.84 7.19 -29.78
N HIS A 365 -0.38 7.05 -29.27
CA HIS A 365 -0.63 6.45 -27.95
C HIS A 365 -0.17 4.99 -27.89
N ILE A 366 -0.50 4.20 -28.92
CA ILE A 366 -0.06 2.79 -29.02
C ILE A 366 1.46 2.72 -29.11
N ALA A 367 2.11 3.57 -29.90
CA ALA A 367 3.57 3.61 -30.01
C ALA A 367 4.26 3.95 -28.69
N THR A 368 3.71 4.89 -27.93
CA THR A 368 4.21 5.27 -26.60
C THR A 368 4.11 4.09 -25.63
N LYS A 369 2.96 3.41 -25.60
CA LYS A 369 2.76 2.21 -24.77
C LYS A 369 3.65 1.04 -25.18
N LEU A 370 3.89 0.84 -26.48
CA LEU A 370 4.82 -0.18 -26.97
C LEU A 370 6.24 0.08 -26.46
N THR A 371 6.67 1.34 -26.46
CA THR A 371 7.99 1.73 -25.94
C THR A 371 8.08 1.50 -24.42
N GLU A 372 7.04 1.83 -23.67
CA GLU A 372 6.97 1.55 -22.23
C GLU A 372 6.99 0.04 -21.95
N PHE A 373 6.23 -0.75 -22.71
CA PHE A 373 6.22 -2.21 -22.60
C PHE A 373 7.60 -2.82 -22.88
N HIS A 374 8.29 -2.36 -23.93
CA HIS A 374 9.65 -2.79 -24.24
C HIS A 374 10.62 -2.49 -23.08
N ARG A 375 10.52 -1.31 -22.45
CA ARG A 375 11.30 -0.95 -21.26
C ARG A 375 11.01 -1.88 -20.07
N THR A 376 9.76 -2.29 -19.87
CA THR A 376 9.38 -3.28 -18.85
C THR A 376 10.01 -4.64 -19.13
N ILE A 377 10.04 -5.09 -20.39
CA ILE A 377 10.69 -6.35 -20.80
C ILE A 377 12.18 -6.30 -20.49
N GLN A 378 12.87 -5.22 -20.86
CA GLN A 378 14.30 -5.04 -20.56
C GLN A 378 14.59 -5.09 -19.05
N LYS A 379 13.73 -4.45 -18.25
CA LYS A 379 13.82 -4.52 -16.78
C LYS A 379 13.64 -5.96 -16.26
N TYR A 380 12.67 -6.69 -16.80
CA TYR A 380 12.42 -8.09 -16.45
C TYR A 380 13.60 -8.99 -16.84
N GLN A 381 14.21 -8.75 -17.99
CA GLN A 381 15.40 -9.46 -18.47
C GLN A 381 16.61 -9.23 -17.55
N GLY A 382 16.86 -7.99 -17.11
CA GLY A 382 17.92 -7.68 -16.15
C GLY A 382 17.71 -8.33 -14.77
N LEU A 383 16.46 -8.55 -14.36
CA LEU A 383 16.13 -9.30 -13.14
C LEU A 383 16.30 -10.80 -13.31
N ALA A 384 15.88 -11.35 -14.47
CA ALA A 384 16.01 -12.76 -14.78
C ALA A 384 17.47 -13.23 -14.87
N GLN A 385 18.39 -12.36 -15.31
CA GLN A 385 19.83 -12.65 -15.29
C GLN A 385 20.39 -12.81 -13.87
N LYS A 386 19.77 -12.17 -12.87
CA LYS A 386 20.15 -12.23 -11.46
C LYS A 386 19.43 -13.33 -10.69
N GLU A 387 18.65 -14.20 -11.36
CA GLU A 387 17.96 -15.33 -10.75
C GLU A 387 18.91 -16.54 -10.65
N PHE A 388 19.07 -17.07 -9.43
CA PHE A 388 20.04 -18.13 -9.12
C PHE A 388 19.49 -19.54 -9.27
N VAL A 389 18.16 -19.71 -9.29
CA VAL A 389 17.51 -21.02 -9.42
C VAL A 389 17.39 -21.39 -10.91
N ALA A 390 18.17 -22.37 -11.36
CA ALA A 390 18.26 -22.77 -12.78
C ALA A 390 16.89 -23.03 -13.44
N GLN A 391 15.98 -23.75 -12.78
CA GLN A 391 14.64 -24.02 -13.29
C GLN A 391 13.81 -22.73 -13.50
N ARG A 392 13.90 -21.77 -12.57
CA ARG A 392 13.15 -20.51 -12.62
C ARG A 392 13.77 -19.54 -13.63
N GLN A 393 15.10 -19.55 -13.75
CA GLN A 393 15.82 -18.80 -14.76
C GLN A 393 15.39 -19.25 -16.17
N GLN A 394 15.22 -20.56 -16.39
CA GLN A 394 14.71 -21.09 -17.64
C GLN A 394 13.26 -20.64 -17.92
N GLN A 395 12.36 -20.74 -16.93
CA GLN A 395 10.99 -20.25 -17.06
C GLN A 395 10.93 -18.74 -17.36
N ALA A 396 11.82 -17.93 -16.76
CA ALA A 396 11.90 -16.51 -17.03
C ALA A 396 12.37 -16.23 -18.48
N LYS A 397 13.33 -17.00 -18.99
CA LYS A 397 13.78 -16.92 -20.39
C LYS A 397 12.64 -17.23 -21.37
N ASP A 398 11.84 -18.26 -21.10
CA ASP A 398 10.70 -18.62 -21.95
C ASP A 398 9.62 -17.53 -21.95
N ARG A 399 9.33 -16.94 -20.79
CA ARG A 399 8.42 -15.79 -20.66
C ARG A 399 8.92 -14.55 -21.42
N ILE A 400 10.22 -14.24 -21.35
CA ILE A 400 10.83 -13.14 -22.09
C ILE A 400 10.67 -13.35 -23.59
N ARG A 401 10.95 -14.57 -24.08
CA ARG A 401 10.76 -14.93 -25.49
C ARG A 401 9.33 -14.66 -25.94
N GLY A 402 8.34 -15.15 -25.17
CA GLY A 402 6.93 -14.91 -25.45
C GLY A 402 6.56 -13.42 -25.51
N PHE A 403 7.10 -12.59 -24.60
CA PHE A 403 6.85 -11.14 -24.65
C PHE A 403 7.51 -10.44 -25.84
N LEU A 404 8.70 -10.86 -26.24
CA LEU A 404 9.39 -10.31 -27.42
C LEU A 404 8.66 -10.67 -28.71
N ASP A 405 8.16 -11.91 -28.81
CA ASP A 405 7.36 -12.36 -29.96
C ASP A 405 6.08 -11.52 -30.08
N GLU A 406 5.35 -11.35 -28.98
CA GLU A 406 4.14 -10.53 -28.92
C GLU A 406 4.42 -9.05 -29.24
N TYR A 407 5.52 -8.50 -28.72
CA TYR A 407 5.96 -7.14 -29.03
C TYR A 407 6.21 -6.97 -30.54
N SER A 408 6.95 -7.90 -31.16
CA SER A 408 7.27 -7.83 -32.59
C SER A 408 6.01 -7.91 -33.47
N GLN A 409 5.06 -8.78 -33.11
CA GLN A 409 3.78 -8.91 -33.81
C GLN A 409 2.95 -7.63 -33.72
N LEU A 410 2.83 -7.05 -32.51
CA LEU A 410 2.07 -5.80 -32.32
C LEU A 410 2.73 -4.63 -33.05
N ASN A 411 4.06 -4.54 -33.03
CA ASN A 411 4.79 -3.49 -33.73
C ASN A 411 4.61 -3.60 -35.25
N GLN A 412 4.69 -4.83 -35.80
CA GLN A 412 4.45 -5.05 -37.23
C GLN A 412 3.02 -4.67 -37.64
N LYS A 413 2.03 -4.93 -36.79
CA LYS A 413 0.63 -4.52 -37.03
C LYS A 413 0.48 -3.00 -37.05
N LEU A 414 1.08 -2.30 -36.08
CA LEU A 414 1.04 -0.84 -36.05
C LEU A 414 1.67 -0.22 -37.31
N GLU A 415 2.84 -0.71 -37.72
CA GLU A 415 3.54 -0.21 -38.91
C GLU A 415 2.75 -0.46 -40.20
N ARG A 416 2.05 -1.60 -40.31
CA ARG A 416 1.15 -1.86 -41.44
C ARG A 416 0.00 -0.86 -41.51
N GLU A 417 -0.60 -0.51 -40.38
CA GLU A 417 -1.69 0.48 -40.35
C GLU A 417 -1.19 1.90 -40.63
N ARG A 418 0.00 2.27 -40.11
CA ARG A 418 0.65 3.54 -40.46
C ARG A 418 0.92 3.65 -41.96
N ALA A 419 1.44 2.59 -42.58
CA ALA A 419 1.69 2.56 -44.02
C ALA A 419 0.39 2.73 -44.83
N LYS A 420 -0.73 2.13 -44.40
CA LYS A 420 -2.04 2.31 -45.06
C LYS A 420 -2.54 3.75 -44.96
N VAL A 421 -2.41 4.38 -43.79
CA VAL A 421 -2.83 5.78 -43.59
C VAL A 421 -1.98 6.73 -44.45
N ASN A 422 -0.65 6.56 -44.43
CA ASN A 422 0.26 7.37 -45.25
C ASN A 422 -0.01 7.20 -46.75
N ALA A 423 -0.29 5.97 -47.21
CA ALA A 423 -0.64 5.71 -48.60
C ALA A 423 -1.94 6.42 -49.01
N ARG A 424 -2.97 6.42 -48.14
CA ARG A 424 -4.23 7.14 -48.39
C ARG A 424 -4.02 8.66 -48.46
N GLN A 425 -3.21 9.21 -47.55
CA GLN A 425 -2.88 10.64 -47.55
C GLN A 425 -2.09 11.04 -48.81
N THR A 426 -1.12 10.22 -49.22
CA THR A 426 -0.32 10.46 -50.44
C THR A 426 -1.20 10.40 -51.68
N GLN A 427 -2.10 9.42 -51.78
CA GLN A 427 -3.07 9.33 -52.88
C GLN A 427 -4.03 10.52 -52.92
N ALA A 428 -4.52 10.98 -51.77
CA ALA A 428 -5.39 12.16 -51.70
C ALA A 428 -4.65 13.44 -52.13
N ALA A 429 -3.39 13.61 -51.70
CA ALA A 429 -2.55 14.73 -52.10
C ALA A 429 -2.24 14.71 -53.61
N SER A 430 -1.85 13.56 -54.16
CA SER A 430 -1.61 13.42 -55.61
C SER A 430 -2.88 13.61 -56.45
N HIS A 431 -4.04 13.17 -55.95
CA HIS A 431 -5.33 13.41 -56.60
C HIS A 431 -5.71 14.90 -56.60
N GLN A 432 -5.44 15.62 -55.51
CA GLN A 432 -5.59 17.09 -55.47
C GLN A 432 -4.63 17.80 -56.43
N GLU A 433 -3.37 17.38 -56.53
CA GLU A 433 -2.39 17.93 -57.48
C GLU A 433 -2.82 17.72 -58.94
N LEU A 434 -3.34 16.53 -59.27
CA LEU A 434 -3.85 16.21 -60.61
C LEU A 434 -5.09 17.03 -60.97
N MET A 435 -5.98 17.28 -60.00
CA MET A 435 -7.15 18.14 -60.18
C MET A 435 -6.80 19.63 -60.36
N GLN A 436 -5.61 20.07 -59.94
CA GLN A 436 -5.14 21.44 -60.10
C GLN A 436 -4.38 21.69 -61.43
N ARG A 437 -4.01 20.65 -62.18
CA ARG A 437 -3.41 20.81 -63.52
C ARG A 437 -4.49 20.84 -64.62
N ARG A 438 -4.87 22.03 -65.06
CA ARG A 438 -5.61 22.21 -66.32
C ARG A 438 -4.64 22.23 -67.53
N PRO A 439 -4.96 21.59 -68.67
CA PRO A 439 -4.19 21.76 -69.90
C PRO A 439 -4.45 23.17 -70.46
N THR A 440 -3.38 23.90 -70.73
CA THR A 440 -3.41 25.16 -71.49
C THR A 440 -3.27 24.82 -72.96
N ASP A 441 -4.35 24.93 -73.74
CA ASP A 441 -4.26 25.31 -75.15
C ASP A 441 -5.63 25.80 -75.69
N GLN A 442 -5.59 27.00 -76.27
CA GLN A 442 -6.52 27.68 -77.19
C GLN A 442 -7.82 28.38 -76.66
N GLU A 443 -7.87 29.70 -76.91
CA GLU A 443 -8.99 30.65 -76.80
C GLU A 443 -9.76 30.80 -78.15
N PRO A 444 -10.90 31.51 -78.26
CA PRO A 444 -11.85 31.99 -77.22
C PRO A 444 -13.34 31.71 -77.58
N THR A 445 -14.25 31.80 -76.60
CA THR A 445 -15.60 32.41 -76.70
C THR A 445 -16.47 32.09 -75.47
N SER A 446 -16.49 32.99 -74.48
CA SER A 446 -17.65 33.41 -73.66
C SER A 446 -17.18 34.06 -72.34
N GLU A 447 -17.12 35.39 -72.31
CA GLU A 447 -16.66 36.17 -71.14
C GLU A 447 -17.67 36.24 -69.98
N ALA A 448 -18.87 35.68 -70.11
CA ALA A 448 -19.88 35.73 -69.05
C ALA A 448 -19.81 34.55 -68.06
N THR A 449 -19.28 33.39 -68.47
CA THR A 449 -19.32 32.16 -67.65
C THR A 449 -18.01 31.90 -66.90
N SER A 450 -16.90 32.51 -67.33
CA SER A 450 -15.57 32.32 -66.73
C SER A 450 -15.35 33.18 -65.47
N ILE A 451 -15.99 34.34 -65.36
CA ILE A 451 -15.88 35.22 -64.18
C ILE A 451 -16.65 34.63 -63.00
N GLU A 452 -17.84 34.08 -63.23
CA GLU A 452 -18.69 33.49 -62.19
C GLU A 452 -18.11 32.16 -61.66
N MET A 453 -17.54 31.34 -62.54
CA MET A 453 -16.94 30.06 -62.15
C MET A 453 -15.58 30.20 -61.42
N ASN A 454 -14.81 31.25 -61.73
CA ASN A 454 -13.59 31.60 -60.99
C ASN A 454 -13.89 32.20 -59.60
N TYR A 455 -15.01 32.91 -59.45
CA TYR A 455 -15.47 33.44 -58.16
C TYR A 455 -15.93 32.29 -57.24
N ILE A 456 -16.78 31.38 -57.74
CA ILE A 456 -17.27 30.21 -57.00
C ILE A 456 -16.12 29.27 -56.60
N GLY A 457 -15.12 29.08 -57.47
CA GLY A 457 -13.94 28.26 -57.16
C GLY A 457 -13.06 28.84 -56.05
N ARG A 458 -12.85 30.16 -56.03
CA ARG A 458 -12.13 30.84 -54.93
C ARG A 458 -12.91 30.79 -53.62
N GLU A 459 -14.23 30.94 -53.68
CA GLU A 459 -15.09 30.85 -52.49
C GLU A 459 -15.09 29.43 -51.91
N GLN A 460 -15.18 28.38 -52.74
CA GLN A 460 -15.05 27.00 -52.28
C GLN A 460 -13.68 26.69 -51.67
N GLN A 461 -12.59 27.19 -52.27
CA GLN A 461 -11.25 26.98 -51.74
C GLN A 461 -11.04 27.72 -50.41
N SER A 462 -11.57 28.93 -50.29
CA SER A 462 -11.62 29.69 -49.03
C SER A 462 -12.45 28.96 -47.97
N LEU A 463 -13.60 28.40 -48.34
CA LEU A 463 -14.45 27.62 -47.44
C LEU A 463 -13.75 26.35 -46.96
N GLN A 464 -13.10 25.59 -47.85
CA GLN A 464 -12.32 24.40 -47.46
C GLN A 464 -11.13 24.73 -46.56
N GLN A 465 -10.43 25.84 -46.81
CA GLN A 465 -9.37 26.32 -45.92
C GLN A 465 -9.91 26.75 -44.56
N SER A 466 -11.09 27.38 -44.52
CA SER A 466 -11.74 27.76 -43.28
C SER A 466 -12.25 26.54 -42.49
N GLU A 467 -12.74 25.51 -43.17
CA GLU A 467 -13.20 24.25 -42.57
C GLU A 467 -12.02 23.50 -41.91
N GLY A 468 -10.90 23.36 -42.63
CA GLY A 468 -9.68 22.77 -42.06
C GLY A 468 -9.08 23.58 -40.89
N ALA A 469 -9.21 24.91 -40.91
CA ALA A 469 -8.81 25.76 -39.79
C ALA A 469 -9.74 25.61 -38.57
N ILE A 470 -11.04 25.44 -38.79
CA ILE A 470 -12.04 25.20 -37.74
C ILE A 470 -11.80 23.82 -37.11
N ASP A 471 -11.53 22.78 -37.90
CA ASP A 471 -11.22 21.44 -37.40
C ASP A 471 -9.93 21.44 -36.55
N GLY A 472 -8.88 22.13 -37.01
CA GLY A 472 -7.65 22.31 -36.22
C GLY A 472 -7.88 23.06 -34.90
N PHE A 473 -8.81 24.02 -34.87
CA PHE A 473 -9.23 24.70 -33.65
C PHE A 473 -10.03 23.78 -32.71
N LEU A 474 -10.93 22.95 -33.25
CA LEU A 474 -11.73 22.00 -32.48
C LEU A 474 -10.87 20.89 -31.87
N ASP A 475 -9.88 20.39 -32.59
CA ASP A 475 -8.90 19.42 -32.09
C ASP A 475 -8.02 20.02 -30.99
N SER A 476 -7.55 21.25 -31.19
CA SER A 476 -6.79 21.98 -30.16
C SER A 476 -7.63 22.23 -28.91
N ALA A 477 -8.92 22.57 -29.08
CA ALA A 477 -9.86 22.74 -27.97
C ALA A 477 -10.15 21.40 -27.25
N HIS A 478 -10.28 20.29 -27.98
CA HIS A 478 -10.43 18.96 -27.39
C HIS A 478 -9.18 18.53 -26.62
N ALA A 479 -7.98 18.80 -27.14
CA ALA A 479 -6.71 18.57 -26.46
C ALA A 479 -6.59 19.42 -25.17
N ALA A 480 -7.03 20.67 -25.21
CA ALA A 480 -7.08 21.53 -24.02
C ALA A 480 -8.08 21.01 -22.97
N LEU A 481 -9.28 20.59 -23.39
CA LEU A 481 -10.31 20.05 -22.49
C LEU A 481 -9.92 18.69 -21.87
N THR A 482 -9.23 17.84 -22.62
CA THR A 482 -8.70 16.56 -22.12
C THR A 482 -7.57 16.81 -21.11
N ASN A 483 -6.64 17.73 -21.41
CA ASN A 483 -5.63 18.17 -20.44
C ASN A 483 -6.26 18.74 -19.16
N LEU A 484 -7.30 19.56 -19.26
CA LEU A 484 -8.03 20.08 -18.09
C LEU A 484 -8.75 18.96 -17.32
N ARG A 485 -9.29 17.96 -18.01
CA ARG A 485 -9.91 16.78 -17.39
C ARG A 485 -8.89 15.92 -16.65
N GLU A 486 -7.70 15.74 -17.20
CA GLU A 486 -6.58 15.06 -16.55
C GLU A 486 -6.04 15.85 -15.37
N GLN A 487 -5.87 17.16 -15.49
CA GLN A 487 -5.51 18.05 -14.37
C GLN A 487 -6.56 17.99 -13.25
N ARG A 488 -7.85 17.91 -13.57
CA ARG A 488 -8.92 17.70 -12.58
C ARG A 488 -8.83 16.33 -11.90
N GLY A 489 -8.44 15.29 -12.65
CA GLY A 489 -8.16 13.97 -12.11
C GLY A 489 -6.96 13.98 -11.16
N TRP A 490 -5.88 14.66 -11.54
CA TRP A 490 -4.70 14.89 -10.73
C TRP A 490 -5.05 15.66 -9.45
N LEU A 491 -5.81 16.76 -9.54
CA LEU A 491 -6.26 17.53 -8.37
C LEU A 491 -7.15 16.70 -7.42
N LYS A 492 -8.04 15.85 -7.95
CA LYS A 492 -8.84 14.92 -7.12
C LYS A 492 -7.96 13.89 -6.42
N ASN A 493 -6.96 13.34 -7.11
CA ASN A 493 -6.02 12.38 -6.54
C ASN A 493 -5.07 13.03 -5.53
N SER A 494 -4.60 14.25 -5.79
CA SER A 494 -3.81 15.06 -4.86
C SER A 494 -4.61 15.43 -3.62
N ARG A 495 -5.89 15.81 -3.76
CA ARG A 495 -6.80 16.03 -2.61
C ARG A 495 -7.00 14.76 -1.80
N ARG A 496 -7.19 13.61 -2.46
CA ARG A 496 -7.33 12.31 -1.80
C ARG A 496 -6.06 11.92 -1.04
N ARG A 497 -4.89 12.11 -1.67
CA ARG A 497 -3.58 11.92 -1.03
C ARG A 497 -3.42 12.85 0.17
N LEU A 498 -3.73 14.15 0.05
CA LEU A 498 -3.67 15.09 1.18
C LEU A 498 -4.61 14.70 2.33
N LEU A 499 -5.81 14.18 2.04
CA LEU A 499 -6.72 13.67 3.06
C LEU A 499 -6.18 12.39 3.72
N ASP A 500 -5.54 11.51 2.96
CA ASP A 500 -4.87 10.32 3.50
C ASP A 500 -3.64 10.72 4.33
N THR A 501 -2.85 11.71 3.89
CA THR A 501 -1.71 12.24 4.65
C THR A 501 -2.17 12.92 5.95
N ALA A 502 -3.26 13.70 5.90
CA ALA A 502 -3.85 14.34 7.08
C ALA A 502 -4.40 13.31 8.08
N ASN A 503 -5.00 12.21 7.60
CA ASN A 503 -5.43 11.10 8.42
C ASN A 503 -4.23 10.35 9.04
N THR A 504 -3.14 10.16 8.30
CA THR A 504 -1.90 9.56 8.85
C THR A 504 -1.18 10.47 9.85
N LEU A 505 -1.33 11.79 9.73
CA LEU A 505 -0.79 12.78 10.68
C LEU A 505 -1.68 13.00 11.91
N GLY A 506 -2.81 12.28 12.03
CA GLY A 506 -3.68 12.34 13.20
C GLY A 506 -4.47 13.64 13.37
N LEU A 507 -4.61 14.44 12.30
CA LEU A 507 -5.45 15.64 12.33
C LEU A 507 -6.91 15.20 12.48
N SER A 508 -7.54 15.54 13.60
CA SER A 508 -8.94 15.19 13.84
C SER A 508 -9.84 15.91 12.82
N ARG A 509 -10.99 15.31 12.49
CA ARG A 509 -12.05 15.98 11.70
C ARG A 509 -12.42 17.37 12.25
N SER A 510 -12.23 17.58 13.56
CA SER A 510 -12.41 18.87 14.23
C SER A 510 -11.44 19.94 13.74
N VAL A 511 -10.17 19.59 13.47
CA VAL A 511 -9.16 20.54 12.95
C VAL A 511 -9.43 20.88 11.49
N ILE A 512 -9.85 19.90 10.69
CA ILE A 512 -10.22 20.13 9.28
C ILE A 512 -11.44 21.07 9.21
N HIS A 513 -12.47 20.83 10.02
CA HIS A 513 -13.61 21.75 10.10
C HIS A 513 -13.25 23.12 10.70
N TYR A 514 -12.28 23.18 11.61
CA TYR A 514 -11.77 24.46 12.11
C TYR A 514 -11.09 25.27 10.99
N ILE A 515 -10.27 24.62 10.15
CA ILE A 515 -9.62 25.25 8.99
C ILE A 515 -10.65 25.67 7.94
N GLU A 516 -11.62 24.81 7.60
CA GLU A 516 -12.72 25.18 6.68
C GLU A 516 -13.53 26.38 7.21
N ARG A 517 -13.83 26.40 8.52
CA ARG A 517 -14.54 27.52 9.15
C ARG A 517 -13.72 28.81 9.10
N ARG A 518 -12.40 28.73 9.34
CA ARG A 518 -11.50 29.89 9.28
C ARG A 518 -11.38 30.45 7.86
N THR A 519 -11.19 29.59 6.86
CA THR A 519 -11.16 30.03 5.45
C THR A 519 -12.47 30.66 4.97
N SER A 520 -13.61 30.21 5.50
CA SER A 520 -14.91 30.84 5.23
C SER A 520 -15.03 32.22 5.89
N GLN A 521 -14.54 32.36 7.13
CA GLN A 521 -14.48 33.64 7.83
C GLN A 521 -13.52 34.64 7.16
N ASP A 522 -12.36 34.18 6.68
CA ASP A 522 -11.40 35.01 5.96
C ASP A 522 -11.97 35.54 4.63
N LYS A 523 -12.77 34.72 3.93
CA LYS A 523 -13.52 35.19 2.74
C LYS A 523 -14.54 36.26 3.10
N TRP A 524 -15.24 36.11 4.21
CA TRP A 524 -16.20 37.11 4.69
C TRP A 524 -15.51 38.42 5.09
N LEU A 525 -14.35 38.35 5.74
CA LEU A 525 -13.53 39.52 6.06
C LEU A 525 -13.02 40.23 4.80
N PHE A 526 -12.55 39.47 3.81
CA PHE A 526 -12.07 40.03 2.55
C PHE A 526 -13.20 40.74 1.79
N TRP A 527 -14.34 40.08 1.59
CA TRP A 527 -15.49 40.69 0.91
C TRP A 527 -16.10 41.85 1.70
N GLY A 528 -16.15 41.74 3.03
CA GLY A 528 -16.54 42.86 3.89
C GLY A 528 -15.63 44.07 3.72
N GLY A 529 -14.30 43.85 3.69
CA GLY A 529 -13.31 44.89 3.43
C GLY A 529 -13.47 45.54 2.05
N VAL A 530 -13.69 44.74 1.00
CA VAL A 530 -13.97 45.25 -0.35
C VAL A 530 -15.23 46.11 -0.38
N VAL A 531 -16.32 45.67 0.25
CA VAL A 531 -17.58 46.44 0.31
C VAL A 531 -17.41 47.74 1.06
N VAL A 532 -16.72 47.74 2.21
CA VAL A 532 -16.44 48.96 2.98
C VAL A 532 -15.57 49.93 2.19
N THR A 533 -14.57 49.42 1.48
CA THR A 533 -13.69 50.25 0.65
C THR A 533 -14.44 50.89 -0.51
N LEU A 534 -15.31 50.12 -1.19
CA LEU A 534 -16.16 50.63 -2.25
C LEU A 534 -17.18 51.66 -1.73
N ALA A 535 -17.77 51.42 -0.55
CA ALA A 535 -18.67 52.38 0.09
C ALA A 535 -17.95 53.68 0.49
N PHE A 536 -16.70 53.58 0.97
CA PHE A 536 -15.87 54.74 1.29
C PHE A 536 -15.48 55.54 0.04
N ILE A 537 -15.12 54.85 -1.04
CA ILE A 537 -14.84 55.48 -2.34
C ILE A 537 -16.11 56.17 -2.88
N TRP A 538 -17.27 55.52 -2.78
CA TRP A 538 -18.55 56.10 -3.19
C TRP A 538 -18.90 57.36 -2.36
N PHE A 539 -18.69 57.31 -1.04
CA PHE A 539 -18.91 58.45 -0.16
C PHE A 539 -17.97 59.62 -0.50
N LEU A 540 -16.69 59.37 -0.74
CA LEU A 540 -15.73 60.40 -1.18
C LEU A 540 -16.14 61.03 -2.51
N ILE A 541 -16.57 60.23 -3.49
CA ILE A 541 -17.01 60.73 -4.80
C ILE A 541 -18.28 61.59 -4.67
N HIS A 542 -19.19 61.25 -3.76
CA HIS A 542 -20.44 62.00 -3.57
C HIS A 542 -20.26 63.26 -2.70
N PHE A 543 -19.32 63.27 -1.75
CA PHE A 543 -19.09 64.40 -0.86
C PHE A 543 -18.20 65.48 -1.47
N PHE A 544 -17.32 65.12 -2.42
CA PHE A 544 -16.43 66.06 -3.13
C PHE A 544 -16.92 66.43 -4.55
N ARG A 545 -18.14 66.03 -4.91
CA ARG A 545 -18.91 66.59 -6.02
C ARG A 545 -19.92 67.58 -5.47
#